data_AF-A0A060WJS5-F1
#
_entry.id   AF-A0A060WJS5-F1
#
_cell.length_a   1.000
_cell.length_b   1.000
_cell.length_c   1.000
_cell.angle_alpha   90.00
_cell.angle_beta   90.00
_cell.angle_gamma   90.00
#
_symmetry.space_group_name_H-M   'P 1'
#
loop_
_entity.id
_entity.type
_entity.pdbx_description
1 polymer ?
#
loop_
_entity_poly.entity_id
_entity_poly.type
_entity_poly.pdbx_seq_one_letter_code
_entity_poly.pdbx_strand_id
1 'polypeptide(L)'
;MLWGCFAAGGTGAFHKIDGIISMENDVYILKQHLKTSLKLGRKWVFQMDNDPKHTSKVVAKWLKDNKVKWPSQSPDLNPTENLWAELKSVCEQGGLQT
;
A
#
# COMPACT_ATOMS: atom_id res chain seq x y z
N MET A 1 4.41 -7.78 -9.74
CA MET A 1 3.62 -6.64 -9.21
C MET A 1 4.39 -6.05 -8.04
N LEU A 2 4.12 -4.80 -7.64
CA LEU A 2 4.82 -4.14 -6.54
C LEU A 2 3.80 -3.73 -5.48
N TRP A 3 4.18 -3.86 -4.22
CA TRP A 3 3.48 -3.24 -3.10
C TRP A 3 4.43 -2.26 -2.43
N GLY A 4 3.91 -1.09 -2.11
CA GLY A 4 4.66 -0.04 -1.44
C GLY A 4 3.76 0.75 -0.52
N CYS A 5 4.34 1.33 0.53
CA CYS A 5 3.67 2.30 1.36
C CYS A 5 4.55 3.53 1.57
N PHE A 6 3.94 4.66 1.91
CA PHE A 6 4.64 5.87 2.28
C PHE A 6 3.78 6.72 3.22
N ALA A 7 4.41 7.73 3.84
CA ALA A 7 3.76 8.78 4.58
C ALA A 7 4.49 10.10 4.32
N ALA A 8 3.99 11.21 4.86
CA ALA A 8 4.66 12.51 4.75
C ALA A 8 6.11 12.50 5.27
N GLY A 9 6.44 11.60 6.20
CA GLY A 9 7.80 11.43 6.73
C GLY A 9 8.74 10.61 5.84
N GLY A 10 8.28 10.10 4.69
CA GLY A 10 9.07 9.33 3.75
C GLY A 10 8.43 8.00 3.31
N THR A 11 9.20 7.24 2.53
CA THR A 11 8.79 5.93 2.02
C THR A 11 8.91 4.85 3.08
N GLY A 12 7.95 3.94 3.10
CA GLY A 12 7.96 2.74 3.92
C GLY A 12 8.50 1.53 3.16
N ALA A 13 7.95 0.37 3.46
CA ALA A 13 8.38 -0.88 2.84
C ALA A 13 7.98 -0.92 1.37
N PHE A 14 8.87 -1.48 0.56
CA PHE A 14 8.69 -1.68 -0.87
C PHE A 14 8.99 -3.15 -1.19
N HIS A 15 7.99 -3.87 -1.67
CA HIS A 15 8.04 -5.32 -1.80
C HIS A 15 7.63 -5.76 -3.21
N LYS A 16 8.49 -6.54 -3.84
CA LYS A 16 8.17 -7.21 -5.11
C LYS A 16 7.29 -8.42 -4.81
N ILE A 17 6.15 -8.46 -5.49
CA ILE A 17 5.23 -9.58 -5.41
C ILE A 17 5.42 -10.46 -6.64
N ASP A 18 5.83 -11.70 -6.37
CA ASP A 18 5.93 -12.75 -7.37
C ASP A 18 4.55 -13.41 -7.54
N GLY A 19 4.02 -13.35 -8.77
CA GLY A 19 2.71 -13.92 -9.11
C GLY A 19 1.52 -12.96 -8.93
N ILE A 20 0.32 -13.54 -8.89
CA ILE A 20 -0.96 -12.82 -8.72
C ILE A 20 -1.25 -12.67 -7.22
N ILE A 21 -1.63 -11.47 -6.79
CA ILE A 21 -2.11 -11.25 -5.42
C ILE A 21 -3.44 -11.98 -5.24
N SER A 22 -3.46 -12.94 -4.32
CA SER A 22 -4.69 -13.49 -3.73
C SER A 22 -5.12 -12.64 -2.53
N MET A 23 -6.39 -12.77 -2.13
CA MET A 23 -6.92 -12.09 -0.93
C MET A 23 -6.16 -12.47 0.36
N GLU A 24 -5.59 -13.67 0.42
CA GLU A 24 -4.80 -14.15 1.56
C GLU A 24 -3.41 -13.52 1.59
N ASN A 25 -2.80 -13.34 0.41
CA ASN A 25 -1.50 -12.69 0.26
C ASN A 25 -1.58 -11.20 0.64
N ASP A 26 -2.70 -10.53 0.37
CA ASP A 26 -2.93 -9.15 0.79
C ASP A 26 -2.82 -8.98 2.30
N VAL A 27 -3.52 -9.81 3.07
CA VAL A 27 -3.45 -9.75 4.54
C VAL A 27 -2.06 -10.10 5.05
N TYR A 28 -1.37 -11.04 4.39
CA TYR A 28 0.02 -11.37 4.74
C TYR A 28 0.93 -10.15 4.57
N ILE A 29 0.87 -9.47 3.43
CA ILE A 29 1.68 -8.28 3.14
C ILE A 29 1.37 -7.16 4.16
N LEU A 30 0.09 -6.90 4.44
CA LEU A 30 -0.30 -5.92 5.46
C LEU A 30 0.24 -6.27 6.85
N LYS A 31 0.18 -7.55 7.25
CA LYS A 31 0.74 -8.00 8.54
C LYS A 31 2.24 -7.75 8.62
N GLN A 32 2.97 -8.11 7.57
CA GLN A 32 4.43 -8.05 7.57
C GLN A 32 4.94 -6.61 7.50
N HIS A 33 4.29 -5.78 6.69
CA HIS A 33 4.87 -4.50 6.30
C HIS A 33 4.16 -3.28 6.89
N LEU A 34 2.85 -3.33 7.17
CA LEU A 34 2.13 -2.11 7.59
C LEU A 34 2.62 -1.56 8.94
N LYS A 35 2.80 -2.43 9.93
CA LYS A 35 3.17 -2.01 11.29
C LYS A 35 4.68 -1.76 11.48
N THR A 36 5.50 -2.33 10.60
CA THR A 36 6.96 -2.31 10.70
C THR A 36 7.59 -1.25 9.80
N SER A 37 6.93 -0.88 8.70
CA SER A 37 7.49 -0.02 7.66
C SER A 37 7.67 1.43 8.08
N LEU A 38 6.80 1.96 8.93
CA LEU A 38 6.75 3.39 9.22
C LEU A 38 6.58 3.63 10.72
N LYS A 39 7.43 4.50 11.27
CA LYS A 39 7.27 5.03 12.64
C LYS A 39 6.18 6.09 12.65
N LEU A 40 4.93 5.64 12.57
CA LEU A 40 3.77 6.52 12.56
C LEU A 40 3.43 6.98 13.99
N GLY A 41 3.00 8.24 14.12
CA GLY A 41 2.49 8.77 15.39
C GLY A 41 1.21 8.06 15.84
N ARG A 42 0.71 8.36 17.05
CA ARG A 42 -0.44 7.65 17.64
C ARG A 42 -1.77 7.79 16.88
N LYS A 43 -1.88 8.73 15.94
CA LYS A 43 -3.12 9.07 15.20
C LYS A 43 -2.90 9.03 13.69
N TRP A 44 -2.47 7.88 13.17
CA TRP A 44 -2.39 7.67 11.72
C TRP A 44 -3.70 7.07 11.18
N VAL A 45 -3.94 7.34 9.90
CA VAL A 45 -5.03 6.76 9.12
C VAL A 45 -4.38 5.97 8.00
N PHE A 46 -4.85 4.75 7.77
CA PHE A 46 -4.35 3.96 6.66
C PHE A 46 -5.04 4.41 5.38
N GLN A 47 -4.34 4.41 4.24
CA GLN A 47 -4.97 4.58 2.94
C GLN A 47 -4.53 3.52 1.93
N MET A 48 -5.49 2.96 1.20
CA MET A 48 -5.33 1.91 0.17
C MET A 48 -6.02 2.36 -1.12
N ASP A 49 -5.70 1.77 -2.27
CA ASP A 49 -6.57 1.93 -3.43
C ASP A 49 -7.88 1.12 -3.26
N ASN A 50 -8.84 1.32 -4.16
CA ASN A 50 -10.13 0.63 -4.13
C ASN A 50 -10.12 -0.64 -5.00
N ASP A 51 -8.97 -1.32 -5.17
CA ASP A 51 -8.94 -2.61 -5.85
C ASP A 51 -9.90 -3.57 -5.12
N PRO A 52 -10.83 -4.23 -5.83
CA PRO A 52 -11.78 -5.17 -5.24
C PRO A 52 -11.12 -6.23 -4.33
N LYS A 53 -9.85 -6.60 -4.57
CA LYS A 53 -9.09 -7.53 -3.73
C LYS A 53 -8.88 -6.99 -2.31
N HIS A 54 -8.63 -5.70 -2.18
CA HIS A 54 -8.44 -5.00 -0.89
C HIS A 54 -9.75 -4.76 -0.15
N THR A 55 -10.89 -4.84 -0.84
CA THR A 55 -12.23 -4.77 -0.22
C THR A 55 -12.78 -6.13 0.24
N SER A 56 -11.98 -7.19 0.14
CA SER A 56 -12.41 -8.53 0.57
C SER A 56 -12.77 -8.57 2.06
N LYS A 57 -13.70 -9.47 2.42
CA LYS A 57 -14.13 -9.67 3.82
C LYS A 57 -12.94 -10.00 4.75
N VAL A 58 -11.91 -10.67 4.23
CA VAL A 58 -10.72 -11.06 4.98
C VAL A 58 -9.88 -9.84 5.35
N VAL A 59 -9.64 -8.93 4.40
CA VAL A 59 -8.91 -7.67 4.64
C VAL A 59 -9.70 -6.77 5.58
N ALA A 60 -11.02 -6.60 5.36
CA ALA A 60 -11.88 -5.80 6.23
C ALA A 60 -11.88 -6.32 7.68
N LYS A 61 -11.95 -7.64 7.87
CA LYS A 61 -11.85 -8.28 9.19
C LYS A 61 -10.49 -7.99 9.83
N TRP A 62 -9.40 -8.14 9.09
CA TRP A 62 -8.06 -7.89 9.62
C TRP A 62 -7.86 -6.44 10.06
N LEU A 63 -8.32 -5.47 9.26
CA LEU A 63 -8.25 -4.04 9.60
C LEU A 63 -9.01 -3.74 10.90
N LYS A 64 -10.23 -4.30 11.04
CA LYS A 64 -11.04 -4.17 12.26
C LYS A 64 -10.34 -4.78 13.47
N ASP A 65 -9.85 -6.01 13.36
CA ASP A 65 -9.16 -6.73 14.44
C ASP A 65 -7.87 -6.00 14.89
N ASN A 66 -7.22 -5.29 13.96
CA ASN A 66 -5.99 -4.53 14.24
C ASN A 66 -6.23 -3.06 14.57
N LYS A 67 -7.50 -2.62 14.69
CA LYS A 67 -7.90 -1.23 14.97
C LYS A 67 -7.31 -0.22 13.97
N VAL A 68 -7.11 -0.65 12.72
CA VAL A 68 -6.61 0.21 11.64
C VAL A 68 -7.80 0.96 11.05
N LYS A 69 -7.74 2.29 11.07
CA LYS A 69 -8.79 3.14 10.48
C LYS A 69 -8.57 3.22 8.97
N TRP A 70 -9.59 2.83 8.21
CA TRP A 70 -9.65 2.97 6.76
C TRP A 70 -10.93 3.73 6.39
N PRO A 71 -10.86 5.01 5.97
CA PRO A 71 -12.01 5.68 5.37
C PRO A 71 -12.21 5.12 3.97
N SER A 72 -12.96 4.02 3.84
CA SER A 72 -13.42 3.60 2.52
C SER A 72 -14.24 4.74 1.92
N GLN A 73 -13.97 5.13 0.67
CA GLN A 73 -14.71 6.12 -0.16
C GLN A 73 -13.98 7.46 -0.50
N SER A 74 -12.65 7.52 -0.52
CA SER A 74 -11.94 8.66 -1.17
C SER A 74 -10.78 8.22 -2.06
N PRO A 75 -11.05 7.44 -3.14
CA PRO A 75 -10.01 7.00 -4.07
C PRO A 75 -9.39 8.15 -4.87
N ASP A 76 -10.19 9.17 -5.19
CA ASP A 76 -9.78 10.42 -5.83
C ASP A 76 -8.73 11.21 -5.04
N LEU A 77 -8.65 10.96 -3.73
CA LEU A 77 -7.69 11.58 -2.82
C LEU A 77 -6.55 10.65 -2.42
N ASN A 78 -6.32 9.53 -3.12
CA ASN A 78 -5.21 8.64 -2.81
C ASN A 78 -3.91 9.12 -3.49
N PRO A 79 -2.93 9.67 -2.75
CA PRO A 79 -1.68 10.16 -3.34
C PRO A 79 -0.76 9.03 -3.84
N THR A 80 -1.14 7.77 -3.62
CA THR A 80 -0.38 6.58 -4.06
C THR A 80 -0.26 6.48 -5.57
N GLU A 81 -1.30 6.88 -6.34
CA GLU A 81 -1.23 6.85 -7.81
C GLU A 81 -0.17 7.82 -8.34
N ASN A 82 -0.06 9.02 -7.74
CA ASN A 82 0.98 9.99 -8.09
C ASN A 82 2.38 9.43 -7.83
N LEU A 83 2.58 8.73 -6.70
CA LEU A 83 3.86 8.10 -6.39
C LEU A 83 4.21 7.00 -7.42
N TRP A 84 3.23 6.21 -7.85
CA TRP A 84 3.45 5.19 -8.87
C TRP A 84 3.77 5.80 -10.25
N ALA A 85 3.16 6.93 -10.60
CA ALA A 85 3.46 7.66 -11.82
C ALA A 85 4.92 8.16 -11.84
N GLU A 86 5.37 8.78 -10.75
CA GLU A 86 6.76 9.22 -10.59
C GLU A 86 7.75 8.04 -10.66
N LEU A 87 7.47 6.96 -9.93
CA LEU A 87 8.33 5.77 -9.96
C LEU A 87 8.45 5.19 -11.38
N LYS A 88 7.33 5.12 -12.10
CA LYS A 88 7.31 4.64 -13.48
C LYS A 88 8.15 5.54 -14.40
N SER A 89 7.97 6.86 -14.29
CA SER A 89 8.74 7.86 -15.05
C SER A 89 10.25 7.71 -14.82
N VAL A 90 10.68 7.56 -13.56
CA VAL A 90 12.10 7.36 -13.22
C VAL A 90 12.63 6.04 -13.79
N CYS A 91 11.86 4.95 -13.73
CA CYS A 91 12.27 3.66 -14.30
C CYS A 91 12.44 3.75 -15.82
N GLU A 92 11.54 4.45 -16.50
CA GLU A 92 11.57 4.62 -17.96
C GLU A 92 12.74 5.51 -18.41
N GLN A 93 13.06 6.56 -17.66
CA GLN A 93 14.20 7.45 -17.94
C GLN A 93 15.54 6.81 -17.59
N GLY A 94 15.62 6.04 -16.49
CA GLY A 94 16.81 5.31 -16.08
C GLY A 94 17.12 4.09 -16.95
N GLY A 95 16.12 3.50 -17.62
CA GLY A 95 16.30 2.41 -18.57
C GLY A 95 16.96 2.81 -19.91
N LEU A 96 17.21 4.11 -20.12
CA LEU A 96 17.95 4.65 -21.28
C LEU A 96 19.45 4.89 -20.98
N GLN A 97 19.94 4.53 -19.79
CA GLN A 97 21.34 4.72 -19.39
C GLN A 97 22.09 3.41 -19.03
N THR A 98 21.76 2.29 -19.67
CA THR A 98 22.58 1.06 -19.61
C THR A 98 23.15 0.70 -20.96
#